data_AF-A0A2E7PFS6-F1
#
_entry.id   AF-A0A2E7PFS6-F1
#
_cell.length_a   1.000
_cell.length_b   1.000
_cell.length_c   1.000
_cell.angle_alpha   90.00
_cell.angle_beta   90.00
_cell.angle_gamma   90.00
#
_symmetry.space_group_name_H-M   'P 1'
#
loop_
_entity.id
_entity.type
_entity.pdbx_description
1 polymer ?
#
loop_
_entity_poly.entity_id
_entity_poly.type
_entity_poly.pdbx_seq_one_letter_code
_entity_poly.pdbx_strand_id
1 'polypeptide(L)'
;MIADAWNEELPENHRIALDIAYSDFLDGYFHLSPTEVDKIERVSGVLPEQYVSRYTSLFCRRFIICMCSVADRLAQPERVTPVPRCTAEALALHVLIEQGTALLREVKREEADYRGFVSQAFRDTDFLQLYEAGNREEHLGPNHRPRPNNIDFNDWFKPFDRNAPVNPFVYEDWTTEQSGLNFFR
;
A
#
# COMPACT_ATOMS: atom_id res chain seq x y z
N MET A 1 19.13 2.24 3.31
CA MET A 1 18.40 1.01 2.96
C MET A 1 17.00 1.16 3.54
N ILE A 2 15.97 0.62 2.89
CA ILE A 2 14.61 0.70 3.46
C ILE A 2 14.57 0.03 4.85
N ALA A 3 13.84 0.65 5.77
CA ALA A 3 13.58 0.16 7.12
C ALA A 3 14.82 0.04 8.03
N ASP A 4 15.85 0.87 7.84
CA ASP A 4 17.04 0.88 8.70
C ASP A 4 16.74 1.16 10.17
N ALA A 5 15.77 2.03 10.45
CA ALA A 5 15.30 2.31 11.80
C ALA A 5 14.60 1.12 12.49
N TRP A 6 14.30 0.04 11.77
CA TRP A 6 13.54 -1.13 12.23
C TRP A 6 14.43 -2.36 12.48
N ASN A 7 15.72 -2.16 12.76
CA ASN A 7 16.70 -3.23 12.90
C ASN A 7 16.47 -4.17 14.11
N GLU A 8 15.68 -3.77 15.10
CA GLU A 8 15.29 -4.63 16.22
C GLU A 8 14.19 -5.63 15.82
N GLU A 9 13.30 -5.23 14.90
CA GLU A 9 12.17 -6.04 14.42
C GLU A 9 12.48 -6.79 13.12
N LEU A 10 13.38 -6.26 12.29
CA LEU A 10 13.73 -6.79 10.99
C LEU A 10 15.23 -7.11 10.89
N PRO A 11 15.58 -8.39 10.70
CA PRO A 11 16.92 -8.78 10.31
C PRO A 11 17.36 -8.07 9.02
N GLU A 12 18.68 -7.97 8.82
CA GLU A 12 19.25 -7.34 7.62
C GLU A 12 18.74 -7.96 6.32
N ASN A 13 18.60 -9.30 6.27
CA ASN A 13 18.05 -10.00 5.10
C ASN A 13 16.64 -9.52 4.73
N HIS A 14 15.78 -9.30 5.73
CA HIS A 14 14.40 -8.82 5.52
C HIS A 14 14.38 -7.38 5.01
N ARG A 15 15.25 -6.52 5.56
CA ARG A 15 15.38 -5.13 5.09
C ARG A 15 15.87 -5.09 3.64
N ILE A 16 16.87 -5.90 3.29
CA ILE A 16 17.34 -6.05 1.90
C ILE A 16 16.22 -6.57 1.00
N ALA A 17 15.43 -7.54 1.46
CA ALA A 17 14.32 -8.08 0.68
C ALA A 17 13.22 -7.03 0.42
N LEU A 18 12.92 -6.16 1.39
CA LEU A 18 12.00 -5.05 1.19
C LEU A 18 12.55 -4.00 0.21
N ASP A 19 13.85 -3.71 0.27
CA ASP A 19 14.53 -2.77 -0.63
C ASP A 19 14.49 -3.26 -2.08
N ILE A 20 14.75 -4.56 -2.29
CA ILE A 20 14.64 -5.22 -3.61
C ILE A 20 13.18 -5.26 -4.06
N ALA A 21 12.24 -5.65 -3.20
CA ALA A 21 10.82 -5.68 -3.53
C ALA A 21 10.29 -4.32 -4.00
N TYR A 22 10.69 -3.24 -3.30
CA TYR A 22 10.34 -1.88 -3.71
C TYR A 22 10.93 -1.50 -5.07
N SER A 23 12.22 -1.82 -5.28
CA SER A 23 12.90 -1.55 -6.55
C SER A 23 12.24 -2.31 -7.71
N ASP A 24 11.99 -3.61 -7.54
CA ASP A 24 11.33 -4.46 -8.54
C ASP A 24 9.90 -3.98 -8.85
N PHE A 25 9.16 -3.53 -7.82
CA PHE A 25 7.83 -2.95 -8.00
C PHE A 25 7.88 -1.68 -8.87
N LEU A 26 8.80 -0.76 -8.56
CA LEU A 26 8.94 0.49 -9.32
C LEU A 26 9.46 0.26 -10.73
N ASP A 27 10.50 -0.56 -10.88
CA ASP A 27 11.07 -0.94 -12.17
C ASP A 27 10.00 -1.59 -13.04
N GLY A 28 9.19 -2.47 -12.45
CA GLY A 28 8.04 -3.08 -13.10
C GLY A 28 6.99 -2.08 -13.59
N TYR A 29 6.92 -0.87 -13.03
CA TYR A 29 6.03 0.20 -13.47
C TYR A 29 6.69 1.16 -14.49
N PHE A 30 7.95 1.52 -14.27
CA PHE A 30 8.67 2.49 -15.10
C PHE A 30 9.21 1.90 -16.41
N HIS A 31 9.58 0.61 -16.45
CA HIS A 31 10.09 -0.05 -17.66
C HIS A 31 9.00 -0.45 -18.67
N LEU A 32 7.77 0.02 -18.51
CA LEU A 32 6.67 -0.32 -19.41
C LEU A 32 6.57 0.62 -20.61
N SER A 33 6.25 0.00 -21.75
CA SER A 33 5.69 0.65 -22.94
C SER A 33 4.62 1.69 -22.55
N PRO A 34 4.50 2.82 -23.26
CA PRO A 34 3.55 3.88 -22.95
C PRO A 34 2.06 3.48 -22.98
N THR A 35 1.74 2.23 -23.31
CA THR A 35 0.38 1.68 -23.22
C THR A 35 -0.06 1.52 -21.75
N GLU A 36 -1.07 2.28 -21.35
CA GLU A 36 -1.59 2.30 -19.97
C GLU A 36 -2.16 0.95 -19.49
N VAL A 37 -2.49 0.04 -20.42
CA VAL A 37 -3.09 -1.28 -20.13
C VAL A 37 -2.14 -2.16 -19.30
N ASP A 38 -0.87 -2.27 -19.70
CA ASP A 38 0.12 -3.13 -19.01
C ASP A 38 0.40 -2.65 -17.57
N LYS A 39 0.22 -1.35 -17.32
CA LYS A 39 0.39 -0.73 -16.00
C LYS A 39 -0.78 -1.04 -15.06
N ILE A 40 -2.00 -1.05 -15.58
CA ILE A 40 -3.20 -1.38 -14.80
C ILE A 40 -3.17 -2.85 -14.41
N GLU A 41 -2.84 -3.75 -15.34
CA GLU A 41 -2.83 -5.20 -15.08
C GLU A 41 -1.87 -5.56 -13.95
N ARG A 42 -0.65 -5.01 -13.94
CA ARG A 42 0.33 -5.29 -12.86
C ARG A 42 -0.10 -4.79 -11.49
N VAL A 43 -0.60 -3.55 -11.40
CA VAL A 43 -1.09 -3.00 -10.13
C VAL A 43 -2.33 -3.76 -9.65
N SER A 44 -3.21 -4.16 -10.57
CA SER A 44 -4.40 -4.94 -10.26
C SER A 44 -4.08 -6.35 -9.73
N GLY A 45 -3.01 -6.98 -10.23
CA GLY A 45 -2.63 -8.35 -9.85
C GLY A 45 -2.11 -8.51 -8.42
N VAL A 46 -1.72 -7.43 -7.75
CA VAL A 46 -1.26 -7.44 -6.35
C VAL A 46 -2.29 -6.87 -5.37
N LEU A 47 -3.43 -6.39 -5.88
CA LEU A 47 -4.48 -5.76 -5.12
C LEU A 47 -5.71 -6.66 -4.98
N PRO A 48 -6.64 -6.35 -4.06
CA PRO A 48 -7.86 -7.13 -3.88
C PRO A 48 -8.65 -7.30 -5.20
N GLU A 49 -8.87 -8.55 -5.62
CA GLU A 49 -9.45 -8.86 -6.95
C GLU A 49 -10.88 -8.35 -7.11
N GLN A 50 -11.64 -8.24 -6.02
CA GLN A 50 -13.03 -7.80 -6.02
C GLN A 50 -13.27 -6.37 -6.56
N TYR A 51 -12.21 -5.57 -6.71
CA TYR A 51 -12.29 -4.21 -7.27
C TYR A 51 -11.50 -4.03 -8.56
N VAL A 52 -11.11 -5.11 -9.26
CA VAL A 52 -10.35 -5.03 -10.53
C VAL A 52 -10.98 -4.07 -11.53
N SER A 53 -12.32 -4.10 -11.67
CA SER A 53 -13.07 -3.20 -12.57
C SER A 53 -12.98 -1.71 -12.19
N ARG A 54 -12.52 -1.38 -10.99
CA ARG A 54 -12.41 -0.02 -10.45
C ARG A 54 -10.97 0.51 -10.48
N TYR A 55 -9.98 -0.31 -10.79
CA TYR A 55 -8.57 0.09 -10.87
C TYR A 55 -8.27 0.84 -12.18
N THR A 56 -8.68 2.10 -12.23
CA THR A 56 -8.40 3.00 -13.37
C THR A 56 -6.92 3.41 -13.44
N SER A 57 -6.50 3.99 -14.58
CA SER A 57 -5.15 4.58 -14.71
C SER A 57 -4.85 5.60 -13.60
N LEU A 58 -5.83 6.43 -13.22
CA LEU A 58 -5.68 7.41 -12.13
C LEU A 58 -5.52 6.73 -10.77
N PHE A 59 -6.29 5.68 -10.49
CA PHE A 59 -6.13 4.89 -9.28
C PHE A 59 -4.71 4.32 -9.19
N CYS A 60 -4.21 3.71 -10.27
CA CYS A 60 -2.88 3.09 -10.30
C CYS A 60 -1.78 4.13 -10.06
N ARG A 61 -1.88 5.31 -10.68
CA ARG A 61 -0.95 6.44 -10.44
C ARG A 61 -0.95 6.83 -8.96
N ARG A 62 -2.12 7.02 -8.34
CA ARG A 62 -2.22 7.35 -6.91
C ARG A 62 -1.64 6.26 -6.02
N PHE A 63 -1.92 4.99 -6.34
CA PHE A 63 -1.40 3.85 -5.58
C PHE A 63 0.14 3.78 -5.59
N ILE A 64 0.77 4.13 -6.72
CA ILE A 64 2.24 4.17 -6.80
C ILE A 64 2.81 5.30 -5.94
N ILE A 65 2.12 6.44 -5.86
CA ILE A 65 2.52 7.51 -4.95
C ILE A 65 2.36 7.05 -3.49
N CYS A 66 1.34 6.26 -3.16
CA CYS A 66 1.23 5.59 -1.86
C CYS A 66 2.43 4.67 -1.60
N MET A 67 2.83 3.85 -2.58
CA MET A 67 4.01 2.99 -2.49
C MET A 67 5.29 3.78 -2.19
N CYS A 68 5.53 4.86 -2.95
CA CYS A 68 6.66 5.76 -2.71
C CYS A 68 6.60 6.42 -1.33
N SER A 69 5.41 6.82 -0.88
CA SER A 69 5.23 7.48 0.43
C SER A 69 5.49 6.52 1.60
N VAL A 70 5.12 5.23 1.44
CA VAL A 70 5.46 4.18 2.39
C VAL A 70 6.98 3.95 2.43
N ALA A 71 7.61 3.79 1.27
CA ALA A 71 9.05 3.59 1.17
C ALA A 71 9.85 4.76 1.78
N ASP A 72 9.43 6.00 1.50
CA ASP A 72 10.04 7.20 2.07
C ASP A 72 9.97 7.21 3.60
N ARG A 73 8.82 6.83 4.19
CA ARG A 73 8.68 6.73 5.65
C ARG A 73 9.51 5.60 6.26
N LEU A 74 9.64 4.48 5.57
CA LEU A 74 10.50 3.38 6.00
C LEU A 74 12.00 3.75 5.91
N ALA A 75 12.37 4.64 4.99
CA ALA A 75 13.74 5.10 4.82
C ALA A 75 14.15 6.21 5.81
N GLN A 76 13.23 6.72 6.63
CA GLN A 76 13.55 7.75 7.61
C GLN A 76 14.53 7.22 8.68
N PRO A 77 15.49 8.05 9.13
CA PRO A 77 16.41 7.67 10.20
C PRO A 77 15.71 7.35 11.53
N GLU A 78 14.60 8.02 11.80
CA GLU A 78 13.76 7.81 12.97
C GLU A 78 12.52 6.99 12.61
N ARG A 79 12.08 6.11 13.52
CA ARG A 79 10.88 5.28 13.31
C ARG A 79 9.63 6.16 13.21
N VAL A 80 9.00 6.16 12.03
CA VAL A 80 7.68 6.75 11.82
C VAL A 80 6.62 5.66 11.99
N THR A 81 5.80 5.75 13.03
CA THR A 81 4.66 4.84 13.26
C THR A 81 3.35 5.61 13.48
N PRO A 82 2.20 5.13 12.95
CA PRO A 82 2.10 4.05 11.95
C PRO A 82 2.72 4.49 10.62
N VAL A 83 3.25 3.52 9.87
CA VAL A 83 3.84 3.77 8.55
C VAL A 83 2.75 4.16 7.55
N PRO A 84 1.63 3.41 7.40
CA PRO A 84 0.52 3.83 6.55
C PRO A 84 -0.30 4.96 7.17
N ARG A 85 -0.66 5.94 6.34
CA ARG A 85 -1.55 7.05 6.67
C ARG A 85 -2.93 6.92 6.04
N CYS A 86 -3.14 5.97 5.13
CA CYS A 86 -4.43 5.61 4.55
C CYS A 86 -4.47 4.12 4.17
N THR A 87 -5.65 3.61 3.78
CA THR A 87 -5.85 2.19 3.42
C THR A 87 -5.01 1.80 2.20
N ALA A 88 -4.89 2.68 1.20
CA ALA A 88 -4.06 2.44 0.03
C ALA A 88 -2.57 2.29 0.38
N GLU A 89 -2.08 3.05 1.35
CA GLU A 89 -0.71 2.88 1.86
C GLU A 89 -0.56 1.59 2.69
N ALA A 90 -1.60 1.15 3.39
CA ALA A 90 -1.57 -0.12 4.10
C ALA A 90 -1.50 -1.31 3.11
N LEU A 91 -2.29 -1.24 2.04
CA LEU A 91 -2.20 -2.18 0.92
C LEU A 91 -0.80 -2.16 0.28
N ALA A 92 -0.22 -0.98 0.05
CA ALA A 92 1.13 -0.86 -0.50
C ALA A 92 2.20 -1.51 0.39
N LEU A 93 2.15 -1.25 1.71
CA LEU A 93 3.07 -1.89 2.66
C LEU A 93 2.89 -3.41 2.69
N HIS A 94 1.65 -3.90 2.62
CA HIS A 94 1.37 -5.33 2.56
C HIS A 94 1.95 -5.96 1.29
N VAL A 95 1.78 -5.33 0.12
CA VAL A 95 2.38 -5.80 -1.14
C VAL A 95 3.90 -5.91 -1.03
N LEU A 96 4.58 -4.92 -0.42
CA LEU A 96 6.04 -4.98 -0.20
C LEU A 96 6.44 -6.16 0.69
N ILE A 97 5.69 -6.41 1.76
CA ILE A 97 5.96 -7.54 2.67
C ILE A 97 5.76 -8.88 1.96
N GLU A 98 4.69 -9.04 1.18
CA GLU A 98 4.43 -10.26 0.42
C GLU A 98 5.52 -10.52 -0.63
N GLN A 99 5.92 -9.49 -1.36
CA GLN A 99 7.01 -9.58 -2.35
C GLN A 99 8.36 -9.89 -1.67
N GLY A 100 8.69 -9.20 -0.58
CA GLY A 100 9.90 -9.49 0.20
C GLY A 100 9.90 -10.91 0.79
N THR A 101 8.73 -11.40 1.22
CA THR A 101 8.55 -12.78 1.70
C THR A 101 8.80 -13.78 0.58
N ALA A 102 8.25 -13.56 -0.62
CA ALA A 102 8.49 -14.40 -1.78
C ALA A 102 9.98 -14.44 -2.16
N LEU A 103 10.66 -13.28 -2.16
CA LEU A 103 12.10 -13.18 -2.45
C LEU A 103 12.95 -13.98 -1.44
N LEU A 104 12.67 -13.86 -0.14
CA LEU A 104 13.39 -14.62 0.89
C LEU A 104 13.19 -16.13 0.74
N ARG A 105 11.95 -16.55 0.47
CA ARG A 105 11.63 -17.96 0.25
C ARG A 105 12.32 -18.52 -1.00
N GLU A 106 12.32 -17.78 -2.09
CA GLU A 106 12.83 -18.26 -3.38
C GLU A 106 14.36 -18.22 -3.46
N VAL A 107 14.99 -17.15 -2.98
CA VAL A 107 16.42 -16.92 -3.11
C VAL A 107 17.21 -17.51 -1.93
N LYS A 108 16.72 -17.32 -0.71
CA LYS A 108 17.42 -17.73 0.53
C LYS A 108 16.88 -19.04 1.11
N ARG A 109 15.73 -19.54 0.64
CA ARG A 109 15.00 -20.67 1.24
C ARG A 109 14.73 -20.44 2.73
N GLU A 110 14.48 -19.19 3.08
CA GLU A 110 14.22 -18.74 4.44
C GLU A 110 12.74 -18.38 4.57
N GLU A 111 12.10 -18.85 5.64
CA GLU A 111 10.74 -18.43 6.00
C GLU A 111 10.79 -17.04 6.62
N ALA A 112 10.14 -16.07 5.99
CA ALA A 112 10.19 -14.70 6.45
C ALA A 112 9.31 -14.47 7.69
N ASP A 113 9.88 -13.90 8.75
CA ASP A 113 9.12 -13.46 9.93
C ASP A 113 9.05 -11.93 10.00
N TYR A 114 7.93 -11.37 9.55
CA TYR A 114 7.63 -9.93 9.64
C TYR A 114 6.70 -9.58 10.82
N ARG A 115 6.37 -10.51 11.72
CA ARG A 115 5.29 -10.32 12.71
C ARG A 115 5.55 -9.13 13.66
N GLY A 116 6.78 -9.02 14.17
CA GLY A 116 7.17 -7.91 15.05
C GLY A 116 7.04 -6.56 14.35
N PHE A 117 7.51 -6.48 13.11
CA PHE A 117 7.39 -5.31 12.26
C PHE A 117 5.93 -4.96 11.96
N VAL A 118 5.12 -5.92 11.51
CA VAL A 118 3.70 -5.71 11.18
C VAL A 118 2.93 -5.16 12.37
N SER A 119 3.19 -5.68 13.57
CA SER A 119 2.49 -5.26 14.80
C SER A 119 2.73 -3.79 15.18
N GLN A 120 3.82 -3.19 14.69
CA GLN A 120 4.22 -1.81 15.01
C GLN A 120 4.08 -0.86 13.81
N ALA A 121 4.27 -1.36 12.59
CA ALA A 121 4.23 -0.56 11.37
C ALA A 121 2.79 -0.23 10.96
N PHE A 122 1.86 -1.16 11.12
CA PHE A 122 0.45 -0.95 10.80
C PHE A 122 -0.30 -0.37 11.99
N ARG A 123 -1.29 0.48 11.71
CA ARG A 123 -2.28 0.91 12.72
C ARG A 123 -3.20 -0.26 13.11
N ASP A 124 -3.65 -1.01 12.11
CA ASP A 124 -4.51 -2.17 12.20
C ASP A 124 -4.34 -3.05 10.95
N THR A 125 -4.88 -4.26 10.98
CA THR A 125 -4.85 -5.22 9.88
C THR A 125 -6.23 -5.48 9.27
N ASP A 126 -7.23 -4.61 9.51
CA ASP A 126 -8.59 -4.83 9.02
C ASP A 126 -8.68 -4.83 7.50
N PHE A 127 -7.75 -4.13 6.84
CA PHE A 127 -7.63 -4.10 5.38
C PHE A 127 -7.36 -5.48 4.77
N LEU A 128 -6.81 -6.45 5.52
CA LEU A 128 -6.57 -7.81 5.04
C LEU A 128 -7.88 -8.52 4.66
N GLN A 129 -9.00 -8.15 5.28
CA GLN A 129 -10.33 -8.66 4.92
C GLN A 129 -10.71 -8.36 3.46
N LEU A 130 -10.08 -7.35 2.84
CA LEU A 130 -10.28 -7.04 1.42
C LEU A 130 -9.71 -8.12 0.50
N TYR A 131 -8.60 -8.76 0.88
CA TYR A 131 -8.03 -9.89 0.14
C TYR A 131 -8.81 -11.19 0.38
N GLU A 132 -9.32 -11.39 1.60
CA GLU A 132 -10.10 -12.58 1.93
C GLU A 132 -11.50 -12.60 1.29
N ALA A 133 -12.11 -11.43 1.10
CA ALA A 133 -13.46 -11.32 0.55
C ALA A 133 -13.55 -11.71 -0.94
N GLY A 134 -12.47 -11.59 -1.71
CA GLY A 134 -12.40 -12.09 -3.09
C GLY A 134 -12.46 -13.62 -3.20
N ASN A 135 -12.07 -14.34 -2.14
CA ASN A 135 -12.08 -15.81 -2.09
C ASN A 135 -13.41 -16.40 -1.60
N ARG A 136 -14.37 -15.57 -1.18
CA ARG A 136 -15.72 -16.01 -0.84
C ARG A 136 -16.61 -15.75 -2.04
N GLU A 137 -16.95 -16.81 -2.79
CA GLU A 137 -18.17 -16.78 -3.58
C GLU A 137 -19.33 -16.39 -2.63
N GLU A 138 -20.05 -15.35 -3.03
CA GLU A 138 -21.43 -15.02 -2.64
C GLU A 138 -21.76 -14.05 -1.48
N HIS A 139 -22.60 -13.07 -1.87
CA HIS A 139 -23.70 -12.45 -1.12
C HIS A 139 -23.39 -11.60 0.13
N LEU A 140 -22.87 -10.39 -0.08
CA LEU A 140 -23.04 -9.31 0.91
C LEU A 140 -24.43 -8.67 0.75
N GLY A 141 -25.38 -9.11 1.58
CA GLY A 141 -26.70 -8.48 1.72
C GLY A 141 -26.63 -7.03 2.25
N PRO A 142 -27.72 -6.25 2.14
CA PRO A 142 -27.72 -4.78 2.27
C PRO A 142 -27.54 -4.23 3.70
N ASN A 143 -27.18 -5.06 4.68
CA ASN A 143 -27.03 -4.67 6.09
C ASN A 143 -25.56 -4.56 6.50
N HIS A 144 -24.75 -3.86 5.71
CA HIS A 144 -23.38 -3.57 6.12
C HIS A 144 -23.39 -2.43 7.15
N ARG A 145 -23.11 -2.75 8.42
CA ARG A 145 -22.78 -1.74 9.43
C ARG A 145 -21.63 -0.87 8.90
N PRO A 146 -21.59 0.45 9.18
CA PRO A 146 -20.45 1.29 8.82
C PRO A 146 -19.20 0.66 9.43
N ARG A 147 -18.28 0.22 8.57
CA ARG A 147 -17.03 -0.39 9.02
C ARG A 147 -16.16 0.73 9.61
N PRO A 148 -15.62 0.60 10.82
CA PRO A 148 -14.50 1.46 11.21
C PRO A 148 -13.37 1.29 10.16
N ASN A 149 -12.56 2.33 9.94
CA ASN A 149 -11.28 2.28 9.22
C ASN A 149 -11.21 2.49 7.68
N ASN A 150 -12.00 3.36 7.06
CA ASN A 150 -11.86 3.73 5.62
C ASN A 150 -11.73 2.49 4.68
N ILE A 151 -12.49 1.43 4.99
CA ILE A 151 -12.44 0.16 4.25
C ILE A 151 -13.22 0.25 2.93
N ASP A 152 -14.15 1.21 2.84
CA ASP A 152 -14.86 1.51 1.59
C ASP A 152 -13.87 1.99 0.53
N PHE A 153 -13.97 1.45 -0.69
CA PHE A 153 -13.05 1.73 -1.79
C PHE A 153 -12.84 3.23 -2.05
N ASN A 154 -13.91 4.04 -1.92
CA ASN A 154 -13.83 5.49 -2.15
C ASN A 154 -13.02 6.23 -1.07
N ASP A 155 -12.76 5.58 0.05
CA ASP A 155 -12.06 6.15 1.19
C ASP A 155 -10.62 5.66 1.29
N TRP A 156 -10.16 4.79 0.38
CA TRP A 156 -8.84 4.16 0.49
C TRP A 156 -7.68 5.15 0.51
N PHE A 157 -7.81 6.27 -0.19
CA PHE A 157 -6.80 7.32 -0.24
C PHE A 157 -6.99 8.39 0.85
N LYS A 158 -8.11 8.38 1.57
CA LYS A 158 -8.39 9.37 2.62
C LYS A 158 -7.48 9.11 3.82
N PRO A 159 -6.84 10.15 4.38
CA PRO A 159 -5.99 9.99 5.55
C PRO A 159 -6.80 9.50 6.74
N PHE A 160 -6.17 8.63 7.53
CA PHE A 160 -6.66 8.11 8.79
C PHE A 160 -6.69 9.17 9.89
N ASP A 161 -5.70 10.05 9.88
CA ASP A 161 -5.56 11.18 10.81
C ASP A 161 -5.30 12.45 10.01
N ARG A 162 -6.05 13.52 10.32
CA ARG A 162 -5.90 14.82 9.68
C ARG A 162 -4.55 15.48 10.00
N ASN A 163 -3.95 15.14 11.14
CA ASN A 163 -2.64 15.66 11.54
C ASN A 163 -1.47 14.93 10.88
N ALA A 164 -1.75 13.81 10.20
CA ALA A 164 -0.76 13.04 9.46
C ALA A 164 -1.22 12.86 8.01
N PRO A 165 -1.11 13.93 7.19
CA PRO A 165 -1.63 13.91 5.83
C PRO A 165 -0.89 12.89 4.96
N VAL A 166 -1.60 12.39 3.95
CA VAL A 166 -1.01 11.64 2.83
C VAL A 166 -0.39 12.62 1.83
N ASN A 167 0.34 12.09 0.84
CA ASN A 167 0.87 12.90 -0.24
C ASN A 167 -0.26 13.70 -0.95
N PRO A 168 -0.09 15.00 -1.26
CA PRO A 168 -1.12 15.80 -1.93
C PRO A 168 -1.62 15.22 -3.27
N PHE A 169 -0.76 14.49 -4.00
CA PHE A 169 -1.14 13.80 -5.24
C PHE A 169 -1.95 12.52 -5.03
N VAL A 170 -2.12 12.08 -3.77
CA VAL A 170 -2.95 10.93 -3.39
C VAL A 170 -4.36 11.37 -3.01
N TYR A 171 -4.46 12.41 -2.18
CA TYR A 171 -5.73 12.95 -1.70
C TYR A 171 -5.60 14.45 -1.43
N GLU A 172 -6.46 15.23 -2.07
CA GLU A 172 -6.65 16.64 -1.74
C GLU A 172 -7.66 16.76 -0.61
N ASP A 173 -7.33 17.59 0.38
CA ASP A 173 -8.31 17.94 1.41
C ASP A 173 -9.31 18.97 0.88
N TRP A 174 -10.47 19.03 1.53
CA TRP A 174 -11.54 19.97 1.21
C TRP A 174 -11.06 21.44 1.17
N THR A 175 -10.06 21.80 1.97
CA THR A 175 -9.47 23.14 2.00
C THR A 175 -8.75 23.47 0.69
N THR A 176 -8.02 22.50 0.13
CA THR A 176 -7.35 22.62 -1.17
C THR A 176 -8.37 22.68 -2.31
N GLU A 177 -9.42 21.84 -2.25
CA GLU A 177 -10.52 21.87 -3.22
C GLU A 177 -11.25 23.23 -3.26
N GLN A 178 -11.55 23.80 -2.08
CA GLN A 178 -12.20 25.11 -1.96
C GLN A 178 -11.33 26.27 -2.47
N SER A 179 -10.00 26.12 -2.40
CA SER A 179 -9.05 27.13 -2.85
C SER A 179 -8.93 27.19 -4.37
N GLY A 180 -9.54 26.25 -5.10
CA GLY A 180 -9.52 26.19 -6.56
C GLY A 180 -8.20 25.71 -7.17
N LEU A 181 -7.23 25.32 -6.33
CA LEU A 181 -5.94 24.74 -6.72
C LEU A 181 -6.09 23.22 -6.88
N ASN A 182 -6.89 22.78 -7.85
CA ASN A 182 -7.06 21.35 -8.16
C ASN A 182 -5.82 20.84 -8.92
N PHE A 183 -5.07 19.90 -8.36
CA PHE A 183 -3.96 19.23 -9.06
C PHE A 183 -4.44 18.15 -10.05
N PHE A 184 -5.73 17.81 -10.02
CA PHE A 184 -6.32 16.73 -10.83
C PHE A 184 -7.27 17.21 -11.94
N ARG A 185 -7.32 18.51 -12.25
CA ARG A 185 -8.06 19.07 -13.40
C ARG A 185 -7.18 19.28 -14.62
#